data_AF-A0A8C7YCG3-F1
#
_entry.id   AF-A0A8C7YCG3-F1
#
_cell.length_a   1.000
_cell.length_b   1.000
_cell.length_c   1.000
_cell.angle_alpha   90.00
_cell.angle_beta   90.00
_cell.angle_gamma   90.00
#
_symmetry.space_group_name_H-M   'P 1'
#
loop_
_entity.id
_entity.type
_entity.pdbx_description
1 polymer ?
#
loop_
_entity_poly.entity_id
_entity_poly.type
_entity_poly.pdbx_seq_one_letter_code
_entity_poly.pdbx_strand_id
1 'polypeptide(L)'
;KADLTHYRDASVEVIEVMSRFAVIERASIDEAYMDLTAAVQQRLKTTTEEQMRPCLLKTTYIQGYPQSGLDPPSLRSKGLQQWMESLPTPSSGELNCAELQLTMGALIVEEMRAAVEKQTGFRCSAGISHNKVLAKLACGLNKPNRQTVLPLESVTELFNSLPIGKIRNLGGKMGASIIETLKVENMGDLTRFSQSQLVQHFGEKTG
;
A
#
# COMPACT_ATOMS: atom_id res chain seq x y z
N LYS A 1 12.77 -35.37 -0.41
CA LYS A 1 12.81 -33.93 -0.76
C LYS A 1 11.57 -33.28 -0.14
N ALA A 2 11.63 -32.02 0.29
CA ALA A 2 10.44 -31.32 0.77
C ALA A 2 9.41 -31.20 -0.38
N ASP A 3 8.15 -31.50 -0.08
CA ASP A 3 7.03 -31.32 -1.00
C ASP A 3 6.26 -30.05 -0.61
N LEU A 4 6.09 -29.15 -1.57
CA LEU A 4 5.43 -27.85 -1.38
C LEU A 4 4.12 -27.76 -2.16
N THR A 5 3.63 -28.86 -2.73
CA THR A 5 2.44 -28.91 -3.61
C THR A 5 1.21 -28.34 -2.90
N HIS A 6 0.96 -28.74 -1.66
CA HIS A 6 -0.15 -28.23 -0.85
C HIS A 6 -0.18 -26.69 -0.75
N TYR A 7 0.97 -26.04 -0.53
CA TYR A 7 1.05 -24.58 -0.45
C TYR A 7 0.88 -23.90 -1.82
N ARG A 8 1.28 -24.57 -2.91
CA ARG A 8 1.06 -24.07 -4.27
C ARG A 8 -0.42 -24.13 -4.64
N ASP A 9 -1.11 -25.18 -4.26
CA ASP A 9 -2.55 -25.34 -4.53
C ASP A 9 -3.34 -24.28 -3.75
N ALA A 10 -3.06 -24.10 -2.46
CA ALA A 10 -3.65 -23.03 -1.65
C ALA A 10 -3.36 -21.62 -2.22
N SER A 11 -2.16 -21.42 -2.77
CA SER A 11 -1.81 -20.16 -3.45
C SER A 11 -2.67 -19.92 -4.69
N VAL A 12 -2.92 -20.96 -5.50
CA VAL A 12 -3.76 -20.86 -6.69
C VAL A 12 -5.18 -20.43 -6.30
N GLU A 13 -5.76 -21.03 -5.27
CA GLU A 13 -7.10 -20.66 -4.79
C GLU A 13 -7.20 -19.17 -4.41
N VAL A 14 -6.23 -18.64 -3.66
CA VAL A 14 -6.19 -17.23 -3.29
C VAL A 14 -6.06 -16.33 -4.53
N ILE A 15 -5.16 -16.70 -5.44
CA ILE A 15 -4.87 -15.94 -6.65
C ILE A 15 -6.08 -15.89 -7.58
N GLU A 16 -6.80 -17.00 -7.75
CA GLU A 16 -8.06 -17.07 -8.49
C GLU A 16 -9.09 -16.10 -7.91
N VAL A 17 -9.24 -16.06 -6.58
CA VAL A 17 -10.13 -15.09 -5.93
C VAL A 17 -9.75 -13.65 -6.24
N MET A 18 -8.47 -13.30 -6.08
CA MET A 18 -7.96 -11.94 -6.30
C MET A 18 -8.13 -11.49 -7.76
N SER A 19 -7.93 -12.39 -8.72
CA SER A 19 -8.01 -12.12 -10.17
C SER A 19 -9.39 -11.63 -10.63
N ARG A 20 -10.45 -11.88 -9.85
CA ARG A 20 -11.81 -11.41 -10.15
C ARG A 20 -12.01 -9.91 -9.97
N PHE A 21 -11.12 -9.27 -9.21
CA PHE A 21 -11.25 -7.85 -8.86
C PHE A 21 -10.43 -6.95 -9.79
N ALA A 22 -9.28 -7.42 -10.27
CA ALA A 22 -8.39 -6.66 -11.15
C ALA A 22 -7.33 -7.55 -11.80
N VAL A 23 -6.58 -6.96 -12.72
CA VAL A 23 -5.35 -7.55 -13.24
C VAL A 23 -4.34 -7.65 -12.09
N ILE A 24 -3.70 -8.82 -11.98
CA ILE A 24 -2.75 -9.13 -10.92
C ILE A 24 -1.39 -9.55 -11.48
N GLU A 25 -0.34 -9.30 -10.70
CA GLU A 25 1.00 -9.82 -10.92
C GLU A 25 1.40 -10.63 -9.69
N ARG A 26 1.55 -11.94 -9.84
CA ARG A 26 2.01 -12.81 -8.76
C ARG A 26 3.47 -12.49 -8.43
N ALA A 27 3.74 -12.13 -7.18
CA ALA A 27 5.06 -11.74 -6.70
C ALA A 27 5.77 -12.84 -5.90
N SER A 28 5.00 -13.69 -5.20
CA SER A 28 5.50 -14.85 -4.45
C SER A 28 4.43 -15.97 -4.41
N ILE A 29 4.63 -16.97 -3.55
CA ILE A 29 3.62 -17.99 -3.26
C ILE A 29 2.40 -17.42 -2.51
N ASP A 30 2.54 -16.32 -1.80
CA ASP A 30 1.51 -15.77 -0.92
C ASP A 30 1.23 -14.27 -1.15
N GLU A 31 1.85 -13.67 -2.17
CA GLU A 31 1.71 -12.25 -2.47
C GLU A 31 1.51 -11.99 -3.96
N ALA A 32 0.65 -11.02 -4.26
CA ALA A 32 0.44 -10.47 -5.60
C ALA A 32 0.24 -8.96 -5.54
N TYR A 33 0.65 -8.28 -6.61
CA TYR A 33 0.30 -6.89 -6.86
C TYR A 33 -0.97 -6.81 -7.70
N MET A 34 -1.78 -5.77 -7.49
CA MET A 34 -3.02 -5.55 -8.24
C MET A 34 -3.02 -4.13 -8.77
N ASP A 35 -3.36 -3.95 -10.05
CA ASP A 35 -3.62 -2.62 -10.61
C ASP A 35 -5.12 -2.33 -10.54
N LEU A 36 -5.51 -1.50 -9.57
CA LEU A 36 -6.91 -1.15 -9.32
C LEU A 36 -7.37 0.07 -10.12
N THR A 37 -6.52 0.68 -10.95
CA THR A 37 -6.79 1.98 -11.58
C THR A 37 -8.12 1.96 -12.35
N ALA A 38 -8.33 0.98 -13.23
CA ALA A 38 -9.55 0.85 -14.01
C ALA A 38 -10.79 0.55 -13.14
N ALA A 39 -10.65 -0.33 -12.14
CA ALA A 39 -11.73 -0.72 -11.24
C ALA A 39 -12.19 0.46 -10.36
N VAL A 40 -11.25 1.26 -9.85
CA VAL A 40 -11.52 2.48 -9.10
C VAL A 40 -12.27 3.49 -9.95
N GLN A 41 -11.81 3.75 -11.17
CA GLN A 41 -12.47 4.69 -12.08
C GLN A 41 -13.90 4.27 -12.44
N GLN A 42 -14.12 2.97 -12.64
CA GLN A 42 -15.47 2.44 -12.88
C GLN A 42 -16.36 2.60 -11.65
N ARG A 43 -15.85 2.26 -10.46
CA ARG A 43 -16.64 2.33 -9.22
C ARG A 43 -17.02 3.77 -8.89
N LEU A 44 -16.07 4.72 -9.00
CA LEU A 44 -16.32 6.15 -8.77
C LEU A 44 -17.43 6.73 -9.66
N LYS A 45 -17.61 6.24 -10.89
CA LYS A 45 -18.70 6.69 -11.79
C LYS A 45 -20.08 6.24 -11.33
N THR A 46 -20.16 5.10 -10.65
CA THR A 46 -21.44 4.48 -10.22
C THR A 46 -21.75 4.70 -8.74
N THR A 47 -20.78 5.21 -7.99
CA THR A 47 -20.83 5.29 -6.54
C THR A 47 -21.60 6.51 -6.07
N THR A 48 -22.50 6.30 -5.11
CA THR A 48 -23.16 7.36 -4.35
C THR A 48 -22.40 7.65 -3.05
N GLU A 49 -22.60 8.81 -2.44
CA GLU A 49 -21.96 9.19 -1.17
C GLU A 49 -22.17 8.15 -0.05
N GLU A 50 -23.31 7.45 -0.03
CA GLU A 50 -23.61 6.40 0.95
C GLU A 50 -22.68 5.17 0.88
N GLN A 51 -22.00 4.98 -0.26
CA GLN A 51 -21.08 3.88 -0.49
C GLN A 51 -19.62 4.22 -0.13
N MET A 52 -19.34 5.43 0.36
CA MET A 52 -18.03 5.85 0.89
C MET A 52 -18.09 6.15 2.39
N ARG A 53 -18.66 5.24 3.17
CA ARG A 53 -18.76 5.41 4.62
C ARG A 53 -17.55 4.78 5.34
N PRO A 54 -17.04 5.40 6.43
CA PRO A 54 -15.95 4.82 7.23
C PRO A 54 -16.24 3.39 7.73
N CYS A 55 -17.51 3.05 7.93
CA CYS A 55 -17.93 1.72 8.36
C CYS A 55 -17.67 0.60 7.34
N LEU A 56 -17.37 0.94 6.08
CA LEU A 56 -16.96 -0.01 5.04
C LEU A 56 -15.46 -0.30 5.05
N LEU A 57 -14.66 0.57 5.68
CA LEU A 57 -13.20 0.48 5.80
C LEU A 57 -12.78 -0.02 7.19
N LYS A 58 -13.38 -1.15 7.63
CA LYS A 58 -13.30 -1.63 9.02
C LYS A 58 -11.91 -2.05 9.47
N THR A 59 -11.06 -2.49 8.55
CA THR A 59 -9.70 -2.98 8.84
C THR A 59 -8.61 -2.10 8.24
N THR A 60 -9.00 -0.94 7.72
CA THR A 60 -8.11 0.01 7.04
C THR A 60 -7.50 0.99 8.03
N TYR A 61 -6.19 1.18 7.89
CA TYR A 61 -5.38 2.25 8.48
C TYR A 61 -5.00 3.25 7.39
N ILE A 62 -4.87 4.52 7.75
CA ILE A 62 -4.34 5.58 6.89
C ILE A 62 -3.00 5.99 7.50
N GLN A 63 -1.89 5.74 6.81
CA GLN A 63 -0.56 6.10 7.32
C GLN A 63 -0.46 7.62 7.49
N GLY A 64 0.11 8.08 8.62
CA GLY A 64 0.19 9.51 8.96
C GLY A 64 -1.05 10.06 9.66
N TYR A 65 -2.09 9.23 9.87
CA TYR A 65 -3.34 9.63 10.52
C TYR A 65 -3.67 8.73 11.73
N PRO A 66 -4.17 9.31 12.84
CA PRO A 66 -4.37 10.74 13.04
C PRO A 66 -3.04 11.46 13.26
N GLN A 67 -2.98 12.75 12.90
CA GLN A 67 -1.75 13.56 13.02
C GLN A 67 -1.30 13.83 14.48
N SER A 68 -1.97 13.24 15.49
CA SER A 68 -1.61 13.35 16.91
C SER A 68 -0.78 12.13 17.36
N GLY A 69 0.52 12.34 17.58
CA GLY A 69 1.58 11.32 17.64
C GLY A 69 1.68 10.38 18.86
N LEU A 70 0.66 9.57 19.13
CA LEU A 70 0.80 8.32 19.89
C LEU A 70 -0.03 7.24 19.19
N ASP A 71 0.29 5.95 19.29
CA ASP A 71 -0.28 4.92 18.40
C ASP A 71 -0.99 3.74 19.14
N PRO A 72 -2.16 3.96 19.78
CA PRO A 72 -3.04 2.84 20.17
C PRO A 72 -4.09 2.47 19.09
N PRO A 73 -4.58 1.21 19.06
CA PRO A 73 -5.62 0.73 18.12
C PRO A 73 -6.92 1.55 18.08
N SER A 74 -7.23 2.31 19.14
CA SER A 74 -8.34 3.25 19.18
C SER A 74 -8.21 4.42 18.19
N LEU A 75 -6.99 4.68 17.69
CA LEU A 75 -6.72 5.74 16.74
C LEU A 75 -6.99 5.39 15.30
N ARG A 76 -7.09 4.11 14.93
CA ARG A 76 -7.41 3.72 13.55
C ARG A 76 -8.70 4.37 13.07
N SER A 77 -9.76 4.25 13.87
CA SER A 77 -11.07 4.83 13.54
C SER A 77 -11.02 6.35 13.49
N LYS A 78 -10.24 6.98 14.40
CA LYS A 78 -10.05 8.44 14.43
C LYS A 78 -9.26 8.94 13.21
N GLY A 79 -8.18 8.26 12.84
CA GLY A 79 -7.36 8.58 11.67
C GLY A 79 -8.14 8.39 10.37
N LEU A 80 -8.90 7.30 10.27
CA LEU A 80 -9.81 7.09 9.14
C LEU A 80 -10.88 8.19 9.06
N GLN A 81 -11.47 8.58 10.19
CA GLN A 81 -12.45 9.67 10.21
C GLN A 81 -11.82 10.99 9.76
N GLN A 82 -10.66 11.36 10.31
CA GLN A 82 -9.93 12.58 9.93
C GLN A 82 -9.57 12.58 8.44
N TRP A 83 -9.12 11.44 7.90
CA TRP A 83 -8.86 11.28 6.47
C TRP A 83 -10.13 11.50 5.64
N MET A 84 -11.22 10.83 5.99
CA MET A 84 -12.50 10.95 5.29
C MET A 84 -13.06 12.38 5.30
N GLU A 85 -12.88 13.11 6.41
CA GLU A 85 -13.26 14.52 6.55
C GLU A 85 -12.40 15.46 5.69
N SER A 86 -11.16 15.05 5.37
CA SER A 86 -10.26 15.81 4.48
C SER A 86 -10.49 15.56 2.99
N LEU A 87 -11.24 14.51 2.62
CA LEU A 87 -11.52 14.20 1.22
C LEU A 87 -12.46 15.25 0.59
N PRO A 88 -12.24 15.62 -0.68
CA PRO A 88 -13.16 16.50 -1.39
C PRO A 88 -14.54 15.83 -1.52
N THR A 89 -15.60 16.63 -1.40
CA THR A 89 -16.96 16.13 -1.57
C THR A 89 -17.21 15.74 -3.04
N PRO A 90 -17.80 14.56 -3.34
CA PRO A 90 -18.00 14.09 -4.71
C PRO A 90 -18.79 15.06 -5.62
N SER A 91 -19.60 15.93 -5.01
CA SER A 91 -20.35 16.99 -5.67
C SER A 91 -19.49 18.10 -6.29
N SER A 92 -18.19 18.18 -5.99
CA SER A 92 -17.26 19.15 -6.61
C SER A 92 -16.85 18.77 -8.04
N GLY A 93 -17.20 17.56 -8.52
CA GLY A 93 -16.83 17.08 -9.86
C GLY A 93 -15.36 16.64 -9.99
N GLU A 94 -14.57 16.68 -8.92
CA GLU A 94 -13.15 16.32 -8.91
C GLU A 94 -12.93 14.80 -8.71
N LEU A 95 -13.41 14.00 -9.67
CA LEU A 95 -13.20 12.54 -9.70
C LEU A 95 -11.71 12.14 -9.86
N ASN A 96 -10.83 13.10 -10.15
CA ASN A 96 -9.40 12.91 -10.31
C ASN A 96 -8.58 13.13 -9.03
N CYS A 97 -9.22 13.32 -7.87
CA CYS A 97 -8.52 13.37 -6.59
C CYS A 97 -7.83 12.03 -6.28
N ALA A 98 -6.52 12.07 -6.04
CA ALA A 98 -5.70 10.88 -5.78
C ALA A 98 -6.10 10.19 -4.47
N GLU A 99 -6.44 10.97 -3.45
CA GLU A 99 -6.85 10.55 -2.12
C GLU A 99 -8.20 9.82 -2.19
N LEU A 100 -9.13 10.33 -3.00
CA LEU A 100 -10.41 9.68 -3.29
C LEU A 100 -10.21 8.35 -4.01
N GLN A 101 -9.31 8.31 -4.99
CA GLN A 101 -8.97 7.07 -5.72
C GLN A 101 -8.34 6.02 -4.81
N LEU A 102 -7.43 6.41 -3.91
CA LEU A 102 -6.85 5.52 -2.90
C LEU A 102 -7.91 4.97 -1.95
N THR A 103 -8.85 5.82 -1.52
CA THR A 103 -9.96 5.44 -0.65
C THR A 103 -10.87 4.42 -1.33
N MET A 104 -11.20 4.65 -2.61
CA MET A 104 -11.97 3.69 -3.39
C MET A 104 -11.20 2.38 -3.61
N GLY A 105 -9.89 2.46 -3.86
CA GLY A 105 -9.02 1.28 -3.91
C GLY A 105 -9.06 0.49 -2.61
N ALA A 106 -9.03 1.17 -1.46
CA ALA A 106 -9.14 0.53 -0.15
C ALA A 106 -10.48 -0.20 0.06
N LEU A 107 -11.60 0.36 -0.43
CA LEU A 107 -12.91 -0.32 -0.38
C LEU A 107 -12.89 -1.62 -1.20
N ILE A 108 -12.37 -1.57 -2.42
CA ILE A 108 -12.24 -2.76 -3.29
C ILE A 108 -11.34 -3.81 -2.61
N VAL A 109 -10.27 -3.39 -1.93
CA VAL A 109 -9.38 -4.29 -1.21
C VAL A 109 -10.05 -4.90 0.03
N GLU A 110 -10.90 -4.19 0.77
CA GLU A 110 -11.70 -4.78 1.86
C GLU A 110 -12.63 -5.88 1.31
N GLU A 111 -13.32 -5.60 0.18
CA GLU A 111 -14.19 -6.56 -0.51
C GLU A 111 -13.40 -7.81 -0.94
N MET A 112 -12.22 -7.61 -1.54
CA MET A 112 -11.34 -8.69 -1.99
C MET A 112 -10.84 -9.53 -0.81
N ARG A 113 -10.37 -8.91 0.26
CA ARG A 113 -9.86 -9.63 1.44
C ARG A 113 -10.97 -10.44 2.12
N ALA A 114 -12.17 -9.87 2.21
CA ALA A 114 -13.34 -10.60 2.72
C ALA A 114 -13.72 -11.79 1.81
N ALA A 115 -13.60 -11.64 0.49
CA ALA A 115 -13.85 -12.73 -0.45
C ALA A 115 -12.79 -13.84 -0.33
N VAL A 116 -11.52 -13.51 -0.13
CA VAL A 116 -10.44 -14.49 0.13
C VAL A 116 -10.74 -15.26 1.41
N GLU A 117 -11.01 -14.57 2.52
CA GLU A 117 -11.31 -15.22 3.81
C GLU A 117 -12.56 -16.10 3.72
N LYS A 118 -13.61 -15.63 3.05
CA LYS A 118 -14.85 -16.41 2.87
C LYS A 118 -14.65 -17.69 2.06
N GLN A 119 -13.83 -17.66 1.01
CA GLN A 119 -13.69 -18.81 0.10
C GLN A 119 -12.61 -19.80 0.53
N THR A 120 -11.53 -19.31 1.12
CA THR A 120 -10.34 -20.12 1.43
C THR A 120 -10.15 -20.34 2.93
N GLY A 121 -10.82 -19.53 3.77
CA GLY A 121 -10.54 -19.46 5.21
C GLY A 121 -9.25 -18.70 5.56
N PHE A 122 -8.47 -18.25 4.57
CA PHE A 122 -7.22 -17.54 4.80
C PHE A 122 -7.42 -16.04 5.00
N ARG A 123 -6.73 -15.49 5.99
CA ARG A 123 -6.64 -14.05 6.22
C ARG A 123 -5.40 -13.50 5.56
N CYS A 124 -5.53 -12.33 4.95
CA CYS A 124 -4.40 -11.61 4.36
C CYS A 124 -4.35 -10.16 4.84
N SER A 125 -3.18 -9.55 4.70
CA SER A 125 -2.96 -8.11 4.83
C SER A 125 -2.73 -7.49 3.45
N ALA A 126 -2.97 -6.19 3.32
CA ALA A 126 -2.77 -5.49 2.05
C ALA A 126 -2.23 -4.08 2.25
N GLY A 127 -1.58 -3.54 1.23
CA GLY A 127 -1.15 -2.15 1.18
C GLY A 127 -1.65 -1.50 -0.09
N ILE A 128 -2.16 -0.27 0.03
CA ILE A 128 -2.76 0.50 -1.06
C ILE A 128 -1.97 1.80 -1.20
N SER A 129 -1.39 2.03 -2.38
CA SER A 129 -0.65 3.25 -2.70
C SER A 129 -0.49 3.37 -4.22
N HIS A 130 0.21 4.39 -4.70
CA HIS A 130 0.33 4.70 -6.13
C HIS A 130 1.35 3.86 -6.89
N ASN A 131 2.14 3.03 -6.21
CA ASN A 131 3.06 2.10 -6.87
C ASN A 131 3.35 0.87 -6.01
N LYS A 132 3.96 -0.15 -6.63
CA LYS A 132 4.27 -1.45 -6.00
C LYS A 132 5.21 -1.36 -4.79
N VAL A 133 6.17 -0.41 -4.80
CA VAL A 133 7.13 -0.26 -3.70
C VAL A 133 6.42 0.26 -2.45
N LEU A 134 5.65 1.33 -2.61
CA LEU A 134 4.86 1.93 -1.53
C LEU A 134 3.74 0.99 -1.06
N ALA A 135 3.06 0.29 -1.96
CA ALA A 135 2.05 -0.70 -1.60
C ALA A 135 2.65 -1.87 -0.80
N LYS A 136 3.84 -2.36 -1.17
CA LYS A 136 4.52 -3.42 -0.40
C LYS A 136 4.93 -2.94 0.98
N LEU A 137 5.43 -1.72 1.08
CA LEU A 137 5.78 -1.10 2.36
C LEU A 137 4.53 -0.96 3.25
N ALA A 138 3.47 -0.36 2.73
CA ALA A 138 2.20 -0.15 3.42
C ALA A 138 1.60 -1.48 3.93
N CYS A 139 1.66 -2.54 3.12
CA CYS A 139 1.17 -3.87 3.49
C CYS A 139 1.83 -4.43 4.77
N GLY A 140 3.08 -4.03 5.05
CA GLY A 140 3.83 -4.47 6.23
C GLY A 140 3.50 -3.74 7.52
N LEU A 141 2.93 -2.52 7.45
CA LEU A 141 2.87 -1.61 8.60
C LEU A 141 1.93 -2.08 9.72
N ASN A 142 0.78 -2.65 9.35
CA ASN A 142 -0.27 -3.03 10.31
C ASN A 142 -0.61 -4.53 10.27
N LYS A 143 0.33 -5.39 9.87
CA LYS A 143 0.12 -6.84 9.92
C LYS A 143 -0.14 -7.30 11.38
N PRO A 144 -0.94 -8.36 11.60
CA PRO A 144 -1.66 -9.18 10.62
C PRO A 144 -3.13 -8.75 10.41
N ASN A 145 -3.75 -9.25 9.33
CA ASN A 145 -5.18 -9.12 9.02
C ASN A 145 -5.72 -7.67 9.04
N ARG A 146 -4.94 -6.75 8.48
CA ARG A 146 -5.30 -5.35 8.24
C ARG A 146 -4.81 -4.89 6.89
N GLN A 147 -5.33 -3.77 6.44
CA GLN A 147 -4.80 -3.06 5.29
C GLN A 147 -4.37 -1.64 5.63
N THR A 148 -3.41 -1.09 4.90
CA THR A 148 -2.92 0.27 5.11
C THR A 148 -2.90 1.04 3.79
N VAL A 149 -3.54 2.21 3.78
CA VAL A 149 -3.43 3.21 2.72
C VAL A 149 -2.22 4.09 3.03
N LEU A 150 -1.33 4.25 2.06
CA LEU A 150 -0.19 5.16 2.13
C LEU A 150 -0.37 6.27 1.09
N PRO A 151 -0.89 7.43 1.48
CA PRO A 151 -1.01 8.60 0.60
C PRO A 151 0.36 9.25 0.36
N LEU A 152 0.51 10.00 -0.73
CA LEU A 152 1.79 10.61 -1.11
C LEU A 152 2.30 11.60 -0.08
N GLU A 153 1.41 12.38 0.53
CA GLU A 153 1.78 13.38 1.56
C GLU A 153 2.44 12.75 2.79
N SER A 154 2.10 11.51 3.13
CA SER A 154 2.68 10.79 4.27
C SER A 154 3.98 10.06 3.94
N VAL A 155 4.40 10.03 2.66
CA VAL A 155 5.65 9.37 2.24
C VAL A 155 6.87 10.07 2.83
N THR A 156 6.89 11.41 2.83
CA THR A 156 8.03 12.18 3.34
C THR A 156 8.30 11.89 4.81
N GLU A 157 7.27 11.98 5.65
CA GLU A 157 7.38 11.70 7.09
C GLU A 157 7.82 10.25 7.34
N LEU A 158 7.21 9.30 6.62
CA LEU A 158 7.58 7.89 6.71
C LEU A 158 9.05 7.65 6.31
N PHE A 159 9.50 8.25 5.20
CA PHE A 159 10.85 8.05 4.67
C PHE A 159 11.93 8.67 5.54
N ASN A 160 11.63 9.73 6.29
CA ASN A 160 12.58 10.35 7.21
C ASN A 160 13.03 9.42 8.34
N SER A 161 12.23 8.40 8.67
CA SER A 161 12.55 7.42 9.73
C SER A 161 12.70 5.98 9.22
N LEU A 162 12.52 5.76 7.92
CA LEU A 162 12.56 4.42 7.33
C LEU A 162 13.98 4.08 6.86
N PRO A 163 14.65 3.06 7.44
CA PRO A 163 15.98 2.66 7.00
C PRO A 163 15.96 2.20 5.54
N ILE A 164 16.99 2.57 4.77
CA ILE A 164 17.10 2.23 3.34
C ILE A 164 16.93 0.72 3.09
N GLY A 165 17.50 -0.12 3.96
CA GLY A 165 17.42 -1.58 3.84
C GLY A 165 15.99 -2.16 3.97
N LYS A 166 15.01 -1.38 4.41
CA LYS A 166 13.59 -1.81 4.50
C LYS A 166 12.85 -1.65 3.17
N ILE A 167 13.39 -0.89 2.21
CA ILE A 167 12.79 -0.74 0.89
C ILE A 167 13.05 -2.01 0.07
N ARG A 168 12.01 -2.46 -0.65
CA ARG A 168 12.11 -3.61 -1.56
C ARG A 168 13.27 -3.39 -2.56
N ASN A 169 14.08 -4.43 -2.77
CA ASN A 169 15.31 -4.43 -3.58
C ASN A 169 16.52 -3.69 -2.96
N LEU A 170 16.37 -3.02 -1.81
CA LEU A 170 17.47 -2.34 -1.12
C LEU A 170 17.94 -3.07 0.16
N GLY A 171 17.32 -4.18 0.54
CA GLY A 171 17.74 -4.97 1.71
C GLY A 171 19.04 -5.77 1.56
N GLY A 172 19.76 -5.62 0.44
CA GLY A 172 20.98 -6.36 0.13
C GLY A 172 22.19 -5.46 -0.13
N LYS A 173 23.12 -5.95 -0.95
CA LYS A 173 24.37 -5.25 -1.28
C LYS A 173 24.15 -3.83 -1.81
N MET A 174 23.10 -3.61 -2.62
CA MET A 174 22.79 -2.30 -3.17
C MET A 174 22.48 -1.27 -2.07
N GLY A 175 21.58 -1.56 -1.13
CA GLY A 175 21.29 -0.63 -0.04
C GLY A 175 22.48 -0.40 0.89
N ALA A 176 23.28 -1.45 1.15
CA ALA A 176 24.54 -1.31 1.89
C ALA A 176 25.52 -0.35 1.17
N SER A 177 25.65 -0.48 -0.15
CA SER A 177 26.47 0.41 -0.97
C SER A 177 25.99 1.86 -0.93
N ILE A 178 24.67 2.09 -0.95
CA ILE A 178 24.08 3.43 -0.85
C ILE A 178 24.42 4.07 0.50
N ILE A 179 24.17 3.34 1.59
CA ILE A 179 24.47 3.77 2.97
C ILE A 179 25.97 4.13 3.11
N GLU A 180 26.85 3.25 2.62
CA GLU A 180 28.29 3.45 2.73
C GLU A 180 28.80 4.61 1.87
N THR A 181 28.29 4.75 0.64
CA THR A 181 28.78 5.74 -0.33
C THR A 181 28.30 7.14 0.02
N LEU A 182 27.01 7.29 0.34
CA LEU A 182 26.39 8.59 0.59
C LEU A 182 26.41 9.01 2.07
N LYS A 183 26.80 8.11 2.99
CA LYS A 183 26.81 8.33 4.44
C LYS A 183 25.44 8.75 4.98
N VAL A 184 24.44 7.93 4.66
CA VAL A 184 23.02 8.13 4.99
C VAL A 184 22.44 6.89 5.64
N GLU A 185 21.31 7.02 6.33
CA GLU A 185 20.67 5.91 7.05
C GLU A 185 19.25 5.64 6.55
N ASN A 186 18.48 6.71 6.34
CA ASN A 186 17.05 6.65 6.04
C ASN A 186 16.75 7.01 4.58
N MET A 187 15.62 6.53 4.07
CA MET A 187 15.23 6.77 2.69
C MET A 187 15.05 8.28 2.39
N GLY A 188 14.61 9.05 3.37
CA GLY A 188 14.46 10.51 3.27
C GLY A 188 15.78 11.24 3.01
N ASP A 189 16.91 10.71 3.49
CA ASP A 189 18.22 11.32 3.33
C ASP A 189 18.65 11.41 1.85
N LEU A 190 18.14 10.51 1.01
CA LEU A 190 18.47 10.48 -0.43
C LEU A 190 17.95 11.71 -1.17
N THR A 191 16.95 12.41 -0.63
CA THR A 191 16.42 13.65 -1.21
C THR A 191 17.43 14.81 -1.19
N ARG A 192 18.52 14.69 -0.42
CA ARG A 192 19.62 15.67 -0.36
C ARG A 192 20.54 15.63 -1.58
N PHE A 193 20.40 14.62 -2.45
CA PHE A 193 21.24 14.41 -3.62
C PHE A 193 20.42 14.61 -4.90
N SER A 194 21.02 15.23 -5.92
CA SER A 194 20.40 15.34 -7.23
C SER A 194 20.36 13.99 -7.94
N GLN A 195 19.45 13.84 -8.89
CA GLN A 195 19.41 12.66 -9.76
C GLN A 195 20.77 12.40 -10.44
N SER A 196 21.45 13.45 -10.93
CA SER A 196 22.77 13.31 -11.56
C SER A 196 23.83 12.74 -10.61
N GLN A 197 23.81 13.11 -9.33
CA GLN A 197 24.71 12.55 -8.33
C GLN A 197 24.41 11.07 -8.07
N LEU A 198 23.13 10.71 -7.97
CA LEU A 198 22.72 9.32 -7.79
C LEU A 198 23.12 8.45 -9.00
N VAL A 199 22.90 8.95 -10.23
CA VAL A 199 23.29 8.27 -11.47
C VAL A 199 24.81 8.09 -11.54
N GLN A 200 25.60 9.09 -11.12
CA GLN A 200 27.05 8.99 -11.10
C GLN A 200 27.55 7.88 -10.17
N HIS A 201 26.90 7.67 -9.03
CA HIS A 201 27.31 6.65 -8.06
C HIS A 201 26.78 5.25 -8.36
N PHE A 202 25.54 5.13 -8.87
CA PHE A 202 24.83 3.85 -8.95
C PHE A 202 24.40 3.45 -10.37
N GLY A 203 24.65 4.30 -11.38
CA GLY A 203 24.31 4.08 -12.77
C GLY A 203 22.88 4.52 -13.14
N GLU A 204 22.65 4.68 -14.44
CA GLU A 204 21.44 5.31 -15.02
C GLU A 204 20.11 4.66 -14.61
N LYS A 205 20.09 3.34 -14.44
CA LYS A 205 18.86 2.64 -14.06
C LYS A 205 18.53 2.76 -12.56
N THR A 206 19.54 2.94 -11.72
CA THR A 206 19.40 2.89 -10.25
C THR A 206 19.34 4.28 -9.63
N GLY A 207 20.12 5.23 -10.17
CA GLY A 207 20.08 6.64 -9.77
C GLY A 207 18.99 7.42 -10.48
#